data_AF-A0A2K5YIY9-F1
#
_entry.id   AF-A0A2K5YIY9-F1
#
_cell.length_a   1.000
_cell.length_b   1.000
_cell.length_c   1.000
_cell.angle_alpha   90.00
_cell.angle_beta   90.00
_cell.angle_gamma   90.00
#
_symmetry.space_group_name_H-M   'P 1'
#
loop_
_entity.id
_entity.type
_entity.pdbx_description
1 polymer ?
#
loop_
_entity_poly.entity_id
_entity_poly.type
_entity_poly.pdbx_seq_one_letter_code
_entity_poly.pdbx_strand_id
1 'polypeptide(L)'
;MTRSHKNVADVYIHTAACLYSLALEEPTVIKKYLLKVAELFEKLRKAEDQVSSDEDLKLREISYRRTKALIDYENSNKALDNTQLKSKDVKLAEAYQQECCQKFEQLSESAKEELIYFKPKRVAAFRKILIEMSELEIKHARNNVSLLQSCIDLFKNN
;
A
#
# COMPACT_ATOMS: atom_id res chain seq x y z
N MET A 1 6.26 1.94 8.70
CA MET A 1 7.15 2.35 7.60
C MET A 1 7.02 3.85 7.36
N THR A 2 5.81 4.41 7.25
CA THR A 2 5.63 5.89 7.15
C THR A 2 6.24 6.73 8.28
N ARG A 3 6.27 6.24 9.54
CA ARG A 3 6.97 6.94 10.64
C ARG A 3 8.49 7.03 10.44
N SER A 4 9.14 6.00 9.87
CA SER A 4 10.58 6.04 9.62
C SER A 4 10.92 6.99 8.48
N HIS A 5 10.11 7.04 7.40
CA HIS A 5 10.26 8.02 6.32
C HIS A 5 10.14 9.46 6.82
N LYS A 6 9.16 9.73 7.70
CA LYS A 6 9.02 11.04 8.36
C LYS A 6 10.25 11.42 9.21
N ASN A 7 10.74 10.49 10.03
CA ASN A 7 11.94 10.73 10.83
C ASN A 7 13.17 11.01 9.96
N VAL A 8 13.31 10.34 8.80
CA VAL A 8 14.41 10.57 7.86
C VAL A 8 14.25 11.92 7.14
N ALA A 9 13.03 12.28 6.73
CA ALA A 9 12.70 13.59 6.17
C ALA A 9 13.03 14.73 7.16
N ASP A 10 12.74 14.53 8.45
CA ASP A 10 13.09 15.47 9.53
C ASP A 10 14.61 15.61 9.72
N VAL A 11 15.38 14.52 9.55
CA VAL A 11 16.85 14.59 9.57
C VAL A 11 17.38 15.32 8.34
N TYR A 12 16.78 15.08 7.16
CA TYR A 12 17.18 15.77 5.93
C TYR A 12 16.89 17.27 5.97
N ILE A 13 15.73 17.70 6.48
CA ILE A 13 15.43 19.13 6.61
C ILE A 13 16.39 19.82 7.59
N HIS A 14 16.69 19.16 8.72
CA HIS A 14 17.63 19.70 9.70
C HIS A 14 19.04 19.78 9.13
N THR A 15 19.49 18.75 8.41
CA THR A 15 20.83 18.71 7.80
C THR A 15 20.95 19.76 6.69
N ALA A 16 19.93 19.92 5.85
CA ALA A 16 19.87 20.97 4.84
C ALA A 16 19.98 22.36 5.46
N ALA A 17 19.21 22.62 6.53
CA ALA A 17 19.24 23.89 7.24
C ALA A 17 20.63 24.21 7.82
N CYS A 18 21.27 23.24 8.48
CA CYS A 18 22.63 23.41 9.01
C CYS A 18 23.65 23.71 7.91
N LEU A 19 23.59 23.00 6.79
CA LEU A 19 24.48 23.23 5.64
C LEU A 19 24.24 24.61 5.00
N TYR A 20 22.99 25.06 4.98
CA TYR A 20 22.64 26.39 4.47
C TYR A 20 23.19 27.49 5.38
N SER A 21 23.03 27.36 6.71
CA SER A 21 23.61 28.28 7.68
C SER A 21 25.14 28.33 7.58
N LEU A 22 25.80 27.17 7.48
CA LEU A 22 27.25 27.10 7.30
C LEU A 22 27.71 27.79 6.01
N ALA A 23 26.94 27.65 4.93
CA ALA A 23 27.23 28.30 3.65
C ALA A 23 27.08 29.83 3.69
N LEU A 24 26.26 30.37 4.59
CA LEU A 24 26.11 31.82 4.76
C LEU A 24 27.35 32.43 5.42
N GLU A 25 27.99 31.70 6.33
CA GLU A 25 29.20 32.12 7.05
C GLU A 25 30.50 31.92 6.25
N GLU A 26 30.48 31.09 5.20
CA GLU A 26 31.67 30.80 4.39
C GLU A 26 31.85 31.75 3.18
N PRO A 27 32.93 32.57 3.11
CA PRO A 27 33.21 33.44 1.95
C PRO A 27 33.95 32.73 0.80
N THR A 28 34.35 31.48 0.98
CA THR A 28 35.19 30.76 0.01
C THR A 28 34.40 30.02 -1.08
N VAL A 29 35.14 29.43 -2.05
CA VAL A 29 34.58 28.58 -3.12
C VAL A 29 33.78 27.39 -2.57
N ILE A 30 33.97 27.03 -1.29
CA ILE A 30 33.27 25.94 -0.59
C ILE A 30 31.77 26.23 -0.44
N LYS A 31 31.39 27.51 -0.33
CA LYS A 31 29.99 27.97 -0.21
C LYS A 31 29.07 27.37 -1.28
N LYS A 32 29.52 27.36 -2.54
CA LYS A 32 28.71 26.85 -3.67
C LYS A 32 28.39 25.36 -3.51
N TYR A 33 29.32 24.59 -2.93
CA TYR A 33 29.16 23.16 -2.70
C TYR A 33 28.26 22.90 -1.50
N LEU A 34 28.42 23.64 -0.39
CA LEU A 34 27.53 23.54 0.77
C LEU A 34 26.06 23.82 0.40
N LEU A 35 25.82 24.88 -0.38
CA LEU A 35 24.47 25.18 -0.90
C LEU A 35 23.93 24.06 -1.79
N LYS A 36 24.79 23.44 -2.62
CA LYS A 36 24.36 22.35 -3.49
C LYS A 36 24.01 21.08 -2.71
N VAL A 37 24.75 20.78 -1.65
CA VAL A 37 24.45 19.64 -0.75
C VAL A 37 23.19 19.94 0.07
N ALA A 38 22.97 21.18 0.52
CA ALA A 38 21.71 21.57 1.16
C ALA A 38 20.51 21.40 0.22
N GLU A 39 20.63 21.81 -1.05
CA GLU A 39 19.60 21.60 -2.07
C GLU A 39 19.32 20.11 -2.34
N LEU A 40 20.36 19.27 -2.29
CA LEU A 40 20.22 17.81 -2.40
C LEU A 40 19.41 17.23 -1.24
N PHE A 41 19.70 17.63 0.00
CA PHE A 41 18.94 17.16 1.17
C PHE A 41 17.47 17.60 1.11
N GLU A 42 17.15 18.80 0.61
CA GLU A 42 15.76 19.20 0.36
C GLU A 42 15.06 18.34 -0.72
N LYS A 43 15.79 17.92 -1.77
CA LYS A 43 15.25 17.00 -2.77
C LYS A 43 15.01 15.61 -2.20
N LEU A 44 15.93 15.12 -1.38
CA LEU A 44 15.80 13.83 -0.69
C LEU A 44 14.63 13.85 0.30
N ARG A 45 14.45 14.94 1.04
CA ARG A 45 13.27 15.14 1.91
C ARG A 45 11.97 15.01 1.14
N LYS A 46 11.84 15.72 0.00
CA LYS A 46 10.64 15.64 -0.84
C LYS A 46 10.39 14.22 -1.37
N ALA A 47 11.46 13.48 -1.67
CA ALA A 47 11.34 12.08 -2.09
C ALA A 47 10.85 11.18 -0.94
N GLU A 48 11.36 11.36 0.29
CA GLU A 48 10.88 10.64 1.48
C GLU A 48 9.43 10.96 1.82
N ASP A 49 9.04 12.24 1.74
CA ASP A 49 7.65 12.67 1.95
C ASP A 49 6.71 12.03 0.91
N GLN A 50 7.13 11.94 -0.35
CA GLN A 50 6.38 11.27 -1.41
C GLN A 50 6.26 9.76 -1.16
N VAL A 51 7.34 9.10 -0.76
CA VAL A 51 7.32 7.66 -0.41
C VAL A 51 6.35 7.41 0.74
N SER A 52 6.41 8.22 1.80
CA SER A 52 5.46 8.11 2.92
C SER A 52 4.01 8.30 2.45
N SER A 53 3.75 9.22 1.54
CA SER A 53 2.41 9.48 1.00
C SER A 53 1.91 8.31 0.15
N ASP A 54 2.76 7.75 -0.71
CA ASP A 54 2.41 6.64 -1.59
C ASP A 54 2.15 5.35 -0.80
N GLU A 55 2.94 5.09 0.24
CA GLU A 55 2.71 3.99 1.18
C GLU A 55 1.36 4.12 1.91
N ASP A 56 1.06 5.30 2.46
CA ASP A 56 -0.20 5.56 3.16
C ASP A 56 -1.41 5.42 2.22
N LEU A 57 -1.29 5.89 0.97
CA LEU A 57 -2.34 5.76 -0.05
C LEU A 57 -2.60 4.28 -0.38
N LYS A 58 -1.55 3.50 -0.61
CA LYS A 58 -1.66 2.08 -0.97
C LYS A 58 -2.21 1.25 0.19
N LEU A 59 -1.83 1.55 1.44
CA LEU A 59 -2.39 0.93 2.65
C LEU A 59 -3.88 1.25 2.84
N ARG A 60 -4.29 2.49 2.58
CA ARG A 60 -5.69 2.92 2.66
C ARG A 60 -6.55 2.20 1.62
N GLU A 61 -6.05 2.07 0.39
CA GLU A 61 -6.75 1.37 -0.70
C GLU A 61 -6.97 -0.12 -0.38
N ILE A 62 -5.98 -0.79 0.20
CA ILE A 62 -6.09 -2.19 0.65
C ILE A 62 -7.14 -2.32 1.75
N SER A 63 -7.09 -1.42 2.74
CA SER A 63 -8.04 -1.42 3.86
C SER A 63 -9.47 -1.17 3.40
N TYR A 64 -9.67 -0.21 2.49
CA TYR A 64 -10.98 0.09 1.90
C TYR A 64 -11.57 -1.10 1.14
N ARG A 65 -10.78 -1.75 0.28
CA ARG A 65 -11.22 -2.96 -0.46
C ARG A 65 -11.64 -4.08 0.49
N ARG A 66 -10.88 -4.28 1.56
CA ARG A 66 -11.19 -5.30 2.58
C ARG A 66 -12.49 -4.99 3.34
N THR A 67 -12.68 -3.74 3.76
CA THR A 67 -13.91 -3.31 4.47
C THR A 67 -15.13 -3.43 3.57
N LYS A 68 -15.02 -3.06 2.29
CA LYS A 68 -16.12 -3.16 1.33
C LYS A 68 -16.55 -4.62 1.11
N ALA A 69 -15.59 -5.54 0.93
CA ALA A 69 -15.88 -6.97 0.80
C ALA A 69 -16.56 -7.56 2.04
N LEU A 70 -16.19 -7.10 3.25
CA LEU A 70 -16.82 -7.53 4.50
C LEU A 70 -18.28 -7.07 4.60
N ILE A 71 -18.55 -5.81 4.24
CA ILE A 71 -19.92 -5.25 4.23
C ILE A 71 -20.82 -6.01 3.24
N ASP A 72 -20.31 -6.31 2.04
CA ASP A 72 -21.07 -7.03 1.02
C ASP A 72 -21.38 -8.47 1.46
N TYR A 73 -20.47 -9.11 2.19
CA TYR A 73 -20.69 -10.42 2.82
C TYR A 73 -21.77 -10.37 3.92
N GLU A 74 -21.71 -9.41 4.84
CA GLU A 74 -22.71 -9.25 5.91
C GLU A 74 -24.12 -8.98 5.37
N ASN A 75 -24.22 -8.17 4.31
CA ASN A 75 -25.49 -7.88 3.64
C ASN A 75 -26.08 -9.13 2.98
N SER A 76 -25.23 -9.97 2.38
CA SER A 76 -25.65 -11.22 1.76
C SER A 76 -26.20 -12.22 2.79
N ASN A 77 -25.58 -12.31 3.97
CA ASN A 77 -26.08 -13.16 5.07
C ASN A 77 -27.43 -12.67 5.61
N LYS A 78 -27.63 -11.37 5.80
CA LYS A 78 -28.92 -10.81 6.25
C LYS A 78 -30.06 -11.05 5.25
N ALA A 79 -29.77 -11.07 3.96
CA ALA A 79 -30.76 -11.35 2.93
C ALA A 79 -31.22 -12.83 2.98
N LEU A 80 -30.29 -13.75 3.25
CA LEU A 80 -30.58 -15.17 3.42
C LEU A 80 -31.54 -15.42 4.60
N ASP A 81 -31.26 -14.82 5.75
CA ASP A 81 -32.07 -14.96 6.98
C ASP A 81 -33.53 -14.51 6.79
N ASN A 82 -33.75 -13.42 6.04
CA ASN A 82 -35.09 -12.87 5.79
C ASN A 82 -35.97 -13.76 4.91
N THR A 83 -35.37 -14.58 4.05
CA THR A 83 -36.07 -15.39 3.06
C THR A 83 -36.61 -16.68 3.68
N GLN A 84 -36.01 -17.13 4.79
CA GLN A 84 -36.38 -18.34 5.52
C GLN A 84 -37.72 -18.22 6.31
N LEU A 85 -38.27 -17.01 6.48
CA LEU A 85 -39.36 -16.73 7.44
C LEU A 85 -40.81 -16.81 6.91
N LYS A 86 -41.10 -17.06 5.62
CA LYS A 86 -42.44 -16.78 5.00
C LYS A 86 -43.35 -17.97 4.59
N SER A 87 -43.27 -19.16 5.19
CA SER A 87 -43.86 -20.43 4.66
C SER A 87 -45.35 -20.76 4.99
N LYS A 88 -46.16 -21.29 4.02
CA LYS A 88 -47.40 -22.16 4.18
C LYS A 88 -47.88 -22.88 2.86
N ASP A 89 -47.96 -24.24 2.86
CA ASP A 89 -48.81 -25.20 2.06
C ASP A 89 -48.09 -26.57 1.93
N VAL A 90 -48.64 -27.75 2.27
CA VAL A 90 -47.84 -28.99 2.51
C VAL A 90 -47.18 -29.65 1.26
N LYS A 91 -47.88 -29.83 0.14
CA LYS A 91 -47.23 -30.35 -1.10
C LYS A 91 -46.36 -29.31 -1.78
N LEU A 92 -46.76 -28.04 -1.67
CA LEU A 92 -45.93 -26.91 -2.04
C LEU A 92 -44.69 -26.86 -1.14
N ALA A 93 -44.80 -27.24 0.13
CA ALA A 93 -43.74 -27.25 1.13
C ALA A 93 -42.78 -28.41 0.91
N GLU A 94 -43.23 -29.57 0.42
CA GLU A 94 -42.32 -30.65 0.00
C GLU A 94 -41.52 -30.24 -1.26
N ALA A 95 -42.17 -29.63 -2.26
CA ALA A 95 -41.49 -29.11 -3.45
C ALA A 95 -40.52 -27.96 -3.08
N TYR A 96 -40.96 -27.06 -2.19
CA TYR A 96 -40.16 -25.96 -1.68
C TYR A 96 -39.00 -26.44 -0.80
N GLN A 97 -39.21 -27.47 0.02
CA GLN A 97 -38.16 -28.11 0.81
C GLN A 97 -37.11 -28.73 -0.13
N GLN A 98 -37.53 -29.42 -1.18
CA GLN A 98 -36.60 -30.01 -2.15
C GLN A 98 -35.79 -28.94 -2.89
N GLU A 99 -36.42 -27.83 -3.27
CA GLU A 99 -35.74 -26.68 -3.88
C GLU A 99 -34.76 -26.02 -2.88
N CYS A 100 -35.15 -25.88 -1.61
CA CYS A 100 -34.29 -25.39 -0.54
C CYS A 100 -33.10 -26.31 -0.27
N CYS A 101 -33.29 -27.64 -0.27
CA CYS A 101 -32.22 -28.61 -0.14
C CYS A 101 -31.24 -28.52 -1.32
N GLN A 102 -31.73 -28.43 -2.56
CA GLN A 102 -30.87 -28.26 -3.73
C GLN A 102 -30.07 -26.95 -3.68
N LYS A 103 -30.71 -25.85 -3.28
CA LYS A 103 -30.04 -24.56 -3.07
C LYS A 103 -28.98 -24.63 -1.96
N PHE A 104 -29.28 -25.31 -0.86
CA PHE A 104 -28.32 -25.51 0.23
C PHE A 104 -27.12 -26.33 -0.20
N GLU A 105 -27.32 -27.41 -0.94
CA GLU A 105 -26.24 -28.25 -1.47
C GLU A 105 -25.37 -27.47 -2.46
N GLN A 106 -25.97 -26.72 -3.38
CA GLN A 106 -25.23 -25.85 -4.31
C GLN A 106 -24.41 -24.77 -3.58
N LEU A 107 -24.99 -24.11 -2.58
CA LEU A 107 -24.28 -23.11 -1.77
C LEU A 107 -23.16 -23.76 -0.94
N SER A 108 -23.39 -24.97 -0.42
CA SER A 108 -22.39 -25.71 0.36
C SER A 108 -21.21 -26.15 -0.49
N GLU A 109 -21.44 -26.60 -1.73
CA GLU A 109 -20.36 -26.94 -2.67
C GLU A 109 -19.58 -25.69 -3.08
N SER A 110 -20.26 -24.59 -3.42
CA SER A 110 -19.60 -23.31 -3.71
C SER A 110 -18.74 -22.81 -2.53
N ALA A 111 -19.24 -22.91 -1.29
CA ALA A 111 -18.49 -22.54 -0.10
C ALA A 111 -17.27 -23.44 0.15
N LYS A 112 -17.37 -24.75 -0.13
CA LYS A 112 -16.23 -25.68 -0.05
C LYS A 112 -15.15 -25.33 -1.07
N GLU A 113 -15.55 -25.04 -2.31
CA GLU A 113 -14.62 -24.57 -3.34
C GLU A 113 -13.94 -23.26 -2.92
N GLU A 114 -14.71 -22.30 -2.40
CA GLU A 114 -14.16 -21.02 -1.96
C GLU A 114 -13.17 -21.19 -0.80
N LEU A 115 -13.43 -22.09 0.16
CA LEU A 115 -12.49 -22.45 1.22
C LEU A 115 -11.19 -23.07 0.69
N ILE A 116 -11.28 -23.94 -0.32
CA ILE A 116 -10.10 -24.57 -0.96
C ILE A 116 -9.22 -23.49 -1.62
N TYR A 117 -9.84 -22.53 -2.32
CA TYR A 117 -9.11 -21.49 -3.05
C TYR A 117 -8.78 -20.25 -2.22
N PHE A 118 -9.32 -20.10 -1.00
CA PHE A 118 -9.11 -18.93 -0.15
C PHE A 118 -7.63 -18.71 0.20
N LYS A 119 -6.96 -19.76 0.70
CA LYS A 119 -5.55 -19.67 1.11
C LYS A 119 -4.61 -19.44 -0.09
N PRO A 120 -4.71 -20.19 -1.20
CA PRO A 120 -3.92 -19.92 -2.41
C PRO A 120 -4.13 -18.51 -2.98
N LYS A 121 -5.38 -18.02 -3.08
CA LYS A 121 -5.68 -16.67 -3.58
C LYS A 121 -5.05 -15.59 -2.71
N ARG A 122 -5.14 -15.73 -1.38
CA ARG A 122 -4.50 -14.79 -0.45
C ARG A 122 -2.98 -14.81 -0.57
N VAL A 123 -2.37 -15.99 -0.61
CA VAL A 123 -0.91 -16.12 -0.76
C VAL A 123 -0.44 -15.49 -2.08
N ALA A 124 -1.17 -15.73 -3.18
CA ALA A 124 -0.85 -15.11 -4.47
C ALA A 124 -0.96 -13.59 -4.43
N ALA A 125 -2.02 -13.04 -3.81
CA ALA A 125 -2.19 -11.59 -3.64
C ALA A 125 -1.08 -10.97 -2.78
N PHE A 126 -0.73 -11.59 -1.64
CA PHE A 126 0.38 -11.13 -0.80
C PHE A 126 1.72 -11.19 -1.53
N ARG A 127 1.98 -12.27 -2.26
CA ARG A 127 3.19 -12.41 -3.07
C ARG A 127 3.27 -11.31 -4.13
N LYS A 128 2.18 -11.03 -4.83
CA LYS A 128 2.11 -9.95 -5.81
C LYS A 128 2.42 -8.58 -5.18
N ILE A 129 1.82 -8.29 -4.03
CA ILE A 129 2.07 -7.04 -3.29
C ILE A 129 3.54 -6.93 -2.89
N LEU A 130 4.14 -7.99 -2.35
CA LEU A 130 5.56 -7.98 -1.96
C LEU A 130 6.48 -7.75 -3.17
N ILE A 131 6.20 -8.39 -4.31
CA ILE A 131 6.97 -8.19 -5.54
C ILE A 131 6.86 -6.73 -5.99
N GLU A 132 5.64 -6.18 -6.09
CA GLU A 132 5.43 -4.79 -6.49
C GLU A 132 6.13 -3.79 -5.56
N MET A 133 6.12 -4.05 -4.25
CA MET A 133 6.82 -3.21 -3.27
C MET A 133 8.33 -3.30 -3.43
N SER A 134 8.89 -4.50 -3.57
CA SER A 134 10.33 -4.67 -3.79
C SER A 134 10.80 -4.07 -5.11
N GLU A 135 10.03 -4.18 -6.19
CA GLU A 135 10.32 -3.53 -7.46
C GLU A 135 10.33 -2.00 -7.34
N LEU A 136 9.39 -1.46 -6.56
CA LEU A 136 9.31 -0.03 -6.28
C LEU A 136 10.52 0.44 -5.45
N GLU A 137 10.90 -0.29 -4.40
CA GLU A 137 12.11 -0.03 -3.60
C GLU A 137 13.38 -0.06 -4.46
N ILE A 138 13.52 -1.05 -5.35
CA ILE A 138 14.66 -1.13 -6.28
C ILE A 138 14.68 0.08 -7.20
N LYS A 139 13.52 0.52 -7.71
CA LYS A 139 13.42 1.72 -8.55
C LYS A 139 13.84 2.98 -7.79
N HIS A 140 13.40 3.14 -6.54
CA HIS A 140 13.81 4.26 -5.69
C HIS A 140 15.31 4.22 -5.40
N ALA A 141 15.88 3.06 -5.06
CA ALA A 141 17.30 2.90 -4.83
C ALA A 141 18.13 3.27 -6.08
N ARG A 142 17.72 2.83 -7.27
CA ARG A 142 18.37 3.18 -8.54
C ARG A 142 18.32 4.69 -8.82
N ASN A 143 17.18 5.34 -8.57
CA ASN A 143 17.06 6.78 -8.70
C ASN A 143 17.99 7.51 -7.73
N ASN A 144 18.06 7.07 -6.47
CA ASN A 144 18.96 7.65 -5.47
C ASN A 144 20.42 7.49 -5.87
N VAL A 145 20.82 6.31 -6.35
CA VAL A 145 22.19 6.07 -6.87
C VAL A 145 22.49 7.01 -8.04
N SER A 146 21.57 7.19 -8.99
CA SER A 146 21.76 8.10 -10.12
C SER A 146 21.94 9.56 -9.71
N LEU A 147 21.19 10.01 -8.70
CA LEU A 147 21.31 11.37 -8.15
C LEU A 147 22.67 11.56 -7.47
N LEU A 148 23.07 10.60 -6.64
CA LEU A 148 24.37 10.62 -5.96
C LEU A 148 25.53 10.59 -6.97
N GLN A 149 25.44 9.76 -8.00
CA GLN A 149 26.45 9.68 -9.05
C GLN A 149 26.57 11.01 -9.80
N SER A 150 25.45 11.64 -10.13
CA SER A 150 25.44 12.97 -10.77
C SER A 150 26.11 14.03 -9.89
N CYS A 151 25.93 13.95 -8.56
CA CYS A 151 26.65 14.81 -7.62
C CYS A 151 28.16 14.53 -7.61
N ILE A 152 28.57 13.26 -7.58
CA ILE A 152 30.00 12.87 -7.61
C ILE A 152 30.68 13.35 -8.89
N ASP A 153 30.03 13.20 -10.04
CA ASP A 153 30.60 13.58 -11.33
C ASP A 153 30.82 15.10 -11.44
N LEU A 154 30.00 15.91 -10.77
CA LEU A 154 30.21 17.36 -10.64
C LEU A 154 31.49 17.70 -9.84
N PHE A 155 31.87 16.87 -8.87
CA PHE A 155 33.10 17.06 -8.09
C PHE A 155 34.35 16.51 -8.81
N LYS A 156 34.20 15.48 -9.65
CA LYS A 156 35.31 14.90 -10.43
C LYS A 156 35.73 15.73 -11.63
N ASN A 157 34.81 16.54 -12.18
CA ASN A 157 35.06 17.39 -13.36
C ASN A 157 35.49 18.83 -12.99
N ASN A 158 35.98 19.05 -11.77
CA ASN A 158 36.73 20.24 -11.34
C ASN A 158 38.11 19.82 -10.84
#